data_AF-B0CRX0-F1
#
_entry.id   AF-B0CRX0-F1
#
_cell.length_a   1.000
_cell.length_b   1.000
_cell.length_c   1.000
_cell.angle_alpha   90.00
_cell.angle_beta   90.00
_cell.angle_gamma   90.00
#
_symmetry.space_group_name_H-M   'P 1'
#
loop_
_entity.id
_entity.type
_entity.pdbx_description
1 polymer ?
#
loop_
_entity_poly.entity_id
_entity_poly.type
_entity_poly.pdbx_seq_one_letter_code
_entity_poly.pdbx_strand_id
1 'polypeptide(L)'
;KSFSTSSARKADLARLVLVGNLVREPDVRVTKTEKEYVVYTVATQNYPPPPADANGERRPSTATFHKILSFQDGTNKYLRTLKKGSKVFVEANFELREPEPG
;
A
#
# COMPACT_ATOMS: atom_id res chain seq x y z
N LYS A 1 2.22 -23.09 -7.14
CA LYS A 1 1.07 -24.00 -7.28
C LYS A 1 0.47 -24.18 -5.88
N SER A 2 -0.82 -23.90 -5.69
CA SER A 2 -1.52 -24.13 -4.41
C SER A 2 -1.93 -25.61 -4.36
N PHE A 3 -1.52 -26.33 -3.32
CA PHE A 3 -1.94 -27.71 -3.08
C PHE A 3 -3.19 -27.70 -2.20
N SER A 4 -4.34 -27.38 -2.79
CA SER A 4 -5.64 -27.53 -2.12
C SER A 4 -6.55 -28.40 -2.98
N THR A 5 -7.26 -29.33 -2.35
CA THR A 5 -8.26 -30.21 -2.99
C THR A 5 -9.63 -29.53 -3.13
N SER A 6 -9.82 -28.35 -2.54
CA SER A 6 -11.01 -27.52 -2.77
C SER A 6 -10.87 -26.71 -4.05
N SER A 7 -11.99 -26.52 -4.77
CA SER A 7 -12.01 -25.61 -5.93
C SER A 7 -11.60 -24.21 -5.49
N ALA A 8 -10.65 -23.58 -6.19
CA ALA A 8 -10.27 -22.20 -5.93
C ALA A 8 -11.50 -21.30 -6.10
N ARG A 9 -11.98 -20.71 -5.00
CA ARG A 9 -13.11 -19.80 -5.00
C ARG A 9 -12.58 -18.38 -5.15
N LYS A 10 -13.33 -17.51 -5.83
CA LYS A 10 -12.99 -16.08 -5.95
C LYS A 10 -12.88 -15.36 -4.59
N ALA A 11 -13.44 -15.94 -3.53
CA ALA A 11 -13.33 -15.44 -2.16
C ALA A 11 -11.95 -15.68 -1.52
N ASP A 12 -11.09 -16.52 -2.12
CA ASP A 12 -9.89 -17.04 -1.44
C ASP A 12 -8.68 -16.09 -1.53
N LEU A 13 -8.73 -14.99 -2.29
CA LEU A 13 -7.59 -14.09 -2.48
C LEU A 13 -8.00 -12.62 -2.64
N ALA A 14 -7.57 -11.79 -1.70
CA ALA A 14 -7.61 -10.33 -1.81
C ALA A 14 -6.17 -9.79 -1.74
N ARG A 15 -5.67 -9.28 -2.88
CA ARG A 15 -4.29 -8.82 -3.03
C ARG A 15 -4.23 -7.47 -3.70
N LEU A 16 -3.40 -6.58 -3.16
CA LEU A 16 -3.10 -5.26 -3.68
C LEU A 16 -1.64 -5.19 -4.13
N VAL A 17 -1.41 -4.68 -5.34
CA VAL A 17 -0.07 -4.41 -5.87
C VAL A 17 0.04 -2.92 -6.14
N LEU A 18 1.06 -2.27 -5.58
CA LEU A 18 1.28 -0.83 -5.69
C LEU A 18 2.69 -0.55 -6.19
N VAL A 19 2.81 0.45 -7.07
CA VAL A 19 4.09 1.09 -7.41
C VAL A 19 3.93 2.57 -7.17
N GLY A 20 4.67 3.10 -6.20
CA GLY A 20 4.51 4.48 -5.78
C GLY A 20 5.67 4.97 -4.95
N ASN A 21 5.49 6.14 -4.34
CA ASN A 21 6.53 6.79 -3.54
C ASN A 21 6.10 6.88 -2.08
N LEU A 22 7.05 6.74 -1.15
CA LEU A 22 6.79 6.97 0.28
C LEU A 22 6.46 8.44 0.54
N VAL A 23 5.33 8.70 1.19
CA VAL A 23 4.89 10.06 1.55
C VAL A 23 5.76 10.65 2.67
N ARG A 24 6.26 9.78 3.55
CA ARG A 24 7.10 10.10 4.71
C ARG A 24 7.97 8.91 5.08
N GLU A 25 8.86 9.09 6.05
CA GLU A 25 9.66 8.01 6.60
C GLU A 25 8.74 6.93 7.25
N PRO A 26 9.08 5.64 7.16
CA PRO A 26 8.30 4.58 7.80
C PRO A 26 8.32 4.67 9.33
N ASP A 27 7.15 4.58 9.95
CA ASP A 27 7.02 4.61 11.42
C ASP A 27 7.11 3.19 11.98
N VAL A 28 7.97 2.99 12.98
CA VAL A 28 8.04 1.74 13.74
C VAL A 28 7.08 1.83 14.91
N ARG A 29 6.27 0.78 15.09
CA ARG A 29 5.31 0.65 16.20
C ARG A 29 5.43 -0.72 16.82
N VAL A 30 4.89 -0.86 18.03
CA VAL A 30 4.89 -2.11 18.80
C VAL A 30 3.45 -2.55 19.03
N THR A 31 3.18 -3.84 18.86
CA THR A 31 1.87 -4.44 19.17
C THR A 31 1.68 -4.59 20.68
N LYS A 32 0.45 -4.91 21.13
CA LYS A 32 0.18 -5.28 22.54
C LYS A 32 0.98 -6.50 23.02
N THR A 33 1.47 -7.30 22.09
CA THR A 33 2.29 -8.51 22.33
C THR A 33 3.78 -8.26 22.17
N GLU A 34 4.21 -6.99 22.24
CA GLU A 34 5.62 -6.57 22.16
C GLU A 34 6.33 -6.89 20.82
N LYS A 35 5.56 -7.14 19.75
CA LYS A 35 6.12 -7.35 18.41
C LYS A 35 6.18 -6.05 17.64
N GLU A 36 7.31 -5.78 16.99
CA GLU A 36 7.45 -4.59 16.15
C GLU A 36 6.75 -4.77 14.80
N TYR A 37 6.14 -3.70 14.31
CA TYR A 37 5.61 -3.60 12.96
C TYR A 37 5.87 -2.21 12.39
N VAL A 38 6.00 -2.11 11.07
CA VAL A 38 6.27 -0.86 10.38
C VAL A 38 5.02 -0.39 9.66
N VAL A 39 4.69 0.90 9.82
CA VAL A 39 3.58 1.57 9.15
C VAL A 39 4.14 2.60 8.19
N TYR A 40 3.74 2.53 6.92
CA TYR A 40 4.15 3.49 5.91
C TYR A 40 3.02 3.81 4.96
N THR A 41 3.12 4.98 4.31
CA THR A 41 2.11 5.44 3.36
C THR A 41 2.73 5.56 1.97
N VAL A 42 2.13 4.90 0.99
CA VAL A 42 2.54 4.95 -0.41
C VAL A 42 1.58 5.83 -1.18
N ALA A 43 2.11 6.82 -1.89
CA ALA A 43 1.35 7.60 -2.85
C ALA A 43 1.47 6.98 -4.24
N THR A 44 0.34 6.69 -4.88
CA THR A 44 0.27 6.30 -6.28
C THR A 44 -0.44 7.40 -7.08
N GLN A 45 0.17 7.83 -8.18
CA GLN A 45 -0.40 8.85 -9.06
C GLN A 45 -1.30 8.19 -10.09
N ASN A 46 -2.55 8.63 -10.16
CA ASN A 46 -3.41 8.35 -11.29
C ASN A 46 -3.21 9.48 -12.31
N TYR A 47 -2.60 9.16 -13.45
CA TYR A 47 -2.64 10.05 -14.59
C TYR A 47 -4.04 9.99 -15.19
N PRO A 48 -4.74 11.12 -15.39
CA PRO A 48 -6.00 11.09 -16.10
C PRO A 48 -5.76 10.59 -17.53
N PRO A 49 -6.61 9.68 -18.07
CA PRO A 49 -6.56 9.33 -19.48
C PRO A 49 -6.95 10.57 -20.33
N PRO A 50 -6.31 10.78 -21.50
CA PRO A 50 -6.56 11.93 -22.39
C PRO A 50 -7.98 11.92 -22.99
N PRO A 51 -8.51 13.07 -23.52
CA PRO A 51 -7.77 14.24 -24.03
C PRO A 51 -7.75 15.45 -23.09
N ALA A 52 -6.89 16.41 -23.43
CA ALA A 52 -6.90 17.74 -22.84
C ALA A 52 -8.27 18.39 -23.02
N ASP A 53 -8.64 19.30 -22.13
CA ASP A 53 -9.84 20.09 -22.33
C ASP A 53 -9.74 20.95 -23.61
N ALA A 54 -10.83 21.61 -23.99
CA ALA A 54 -10.88 22.45 -25.19
C ALA A 54 -9.81 23.57 -25.21
N ASN A 55 -9.20 23.87 -24.06
CA ASN A 55 -8.16 24.88 -23.89
C ASN A 55 -6.74 24.30 -23.92
N GLY A 56 -6.59 22.98 -24.07
CA GLY A 56 -5.29 22.30 -24.09
C GLY A 56 -4.71 22.05 -22.70
N GLU A 57 -5.45 22.33 -21.62
CA GLU A 57 -5.00 22.09 -20.25
C GLU A 57 -5.27 20.65 -19.82
N ARG A 58 -4.31 20.10 -19.05
CA ARG A 58 -4.43 18.76 -18.45
C ARG A 58 -4.84 18.93 -17.00
N ARG A 59 -5.90 18.20 -16.60
CA ARG A 59 -6.29 18.15 -15.18
C ARG A 59 -5.11 17.68 -14.32
N PRO A 60 -4.92 18.24 -13.11
CA PRO A 60 -3.87 17.81 -12.22
C PRO A 60 -4.02 16.33 -11.88
N SER A 61 -2.90 15.61 -11.82
CA SER A 61 -2.90 14.19 -11.43
C SER A 61 -3.42 14.05 -10.00
N THR A 62 -4.34 13.12 -9.79
CA THR A 62 -4.84 12.79 -8.47
C THR A 62 -3.96 11.71 -7.85
N ALA A 63 -3.43 11.99 -6.65
CA ALA A 63 -2.70 11.00 -5.87
C ALA A 63 -3.67 10.24 -4.97
N THR A 64 -3.50 8.92 -4.91
CA THR A 64 -4.17 8.04 -3.94
C THR A 64 -3.15 7.60 -2.90
N PHE A 65 -3.56 7.58 -1.64
CA PHE A 65 -2.69 7.32 -0.50
C PHE A 65 -3.06 6.01 0.17
N HIS A 66 -2.12 5.08 0.19
CA HIS A 66 -2.32 3.72 0.71
C HIS A 66 -1.52 3.55 1.99
N LYS A 67 -2.20 3.28 3.10
CA LYS A 67 -1.55 2.97 4.38
C LYS A 67 -1.27 1.48 4.45
N ILE A 68 0.00 1.11 4.56
CA ILE A 68 0.46 -0.28 4.57
C ILE A 68 1.05 -0.61 5.94
N LEU A 69 0.81 -1.84 6.39
CA LEU A 69 1.34 -2.40 7.62
C LEU A 69 2.24 -3.59 7.27
N SER A 70 3.49 -3.56 7.74
CA SER A 70 4.46 -4.64 7.55
C SER A 70 4.81 -5.28 8.89
N PHE A 71 4.57 -6.57 9.01
CA PHE A 71 4.86 -7.37 10.22
C PHE A 71 6.10 -8.24 10.06
N GLN A 72 6.75 -8.22 8.89
CA GLN A 72 7.86 -9.11 8.59
C GLN A 72 9.19 -8.47 8.95
N ASP A 73 9.93 -9.07 9.90
CA ASP A 73 11.17 -8.51 10.45
C ASP A 73 12.23 -8.21 9.39
N GLY A 74 12.43 -9.13 8.43
CA GLY A 74 13.39 -8.94 7.33
C GLY A 74 13.07 -7.72 6.47
N THR A 75 11.80 -7.57 6.10
CA THR A 75 11.30 -6.41 5.35
C THR A 75 11.38 -5.13 6.20
N ASN A 76 11.07 -5.22 7.49
CA ASN A 76 11.08 -4.10 8.42
C ASN A 76 12.47 -3.48 8.59
N LYS A 77 13.53 -4.29 8.57
CA LYS A 77 14.92 -3.79 8.57
C LYS A 77 15.21 -2.92 7.34
N TYR A 78 14.81 -3.37 6.16
CA TYR A 78 14.98 -2.61 4.93
C TYR A 78 14.11 -1.34 4.92
N LEU A 79 12.84 -1.43 5.31
CA LEU A 79 11.92 -0.29 5.36
C LEU A 79 12.48 0.85 6.23
N ARG A 80 13.16 0.56 7.35
CA ARG A 80 13.78 1.58 8.22
C ARG A 80 14.88 2.39 7.53
N THR A 81 15.49 1.86 6.49
CA THR A 81 16.52 2.57 5.72
C THR A 81 15.92 3.56 4.71
N LEU A 82 14.62 3.41 4.40
CA LEU A 82 13.96 4.21 3.37
C LEU A 82 13.59 5.60 3.87
N LYS A 83 13.69 6.57 2.97
CA LYS A 83 13.37 7.97 3.23
C LYS A 83 12.13 8.41 2.45
N LYS A 84 11.56 9.56 2.83
CA LYS A 84 10.48 10.20 2.07
C LYS A 84 10.87 10.29 0.59
N GLY A 85 9.93 9.98 -0.30
CA GLY A 85 10.12 9.99 -1.74
C GLY A 85 10.70 8.70 -2.33
N SER A 86 11.12 7.74 -1.50
CA SER A 86 11.62 6.45 -2.00
C SER A 86 10.56 5.73 -2.84
N LYS A 87 10.94 5.31 -4.04
CA LYS A 87 10.08 4.53 -4.94
C LYS A 87 10.03 3.08 -4.48
N VAL A 88 8.82 2.55 -4.30
CA VAL A 88 8.59 1.21 -3.75
C VAL A 88 7.64 0.41 -4.62
N PHE A 89 7.92 -0.88 -4.74
CA PHE A 89 6.97 -1.90 -5.19
C PHE A 89 6.43 -2.60 -3.95
N VAL A 90 5.11 -2.69 -3.81
CA VAL A 90 4.45 -3.30 -2.66
C VAL A 90 3.45 -4.33 -3.16
N GLU A 91 3.54 -5.53 -2.59
CA GLU A 91 2.52 -6.57 -2.70
C GLU A 91 1.99 -6.83 -1.29
N ALA A 92 0.70 -6.63 -1.09
CA ALA A 92 0.06 -6.72 0.23
C ALA A 92 -1.30 -7.40 0.14
N ASN A 93 -1.74 -7.99 1.24
CA ASN A 93 -3.13 -8.41 1.38
C ASN A 93 -4.02 -7.18 1.55
N PHE A 94 -5.21 -7.21 0.97
CA PHE A 94 -6.17 -6.13 1.08
C PHE A 94 -7.23 -6.45 2.14
N GLU A 95 -7.38 -5.57 3.12
CA GLU A 95 -8.36 -5.67 4.20
C GLU A 95 -9.07 -4.32 4.35
N LEU A 96 -10.41 -4.33 4.33
CA LEU A 96 -11.22 -3.16 4.67
C LEU A 96 -11.63 -3.29 6.15
N ARG A 97 -11.24 -2.31 6.96
CA ARG A 97 -11.68 -2.24 8.37
C ARG A 97 -12.74 -1.17 8.51
N GLU A 98 -13.88 -1.55 9.05
CA GLU A 98 -14.90 -0.59 9.47
C GLU A 98 -14.36 0.20 10.68
N PRO A 99 -14.58 1.52 10.74
CA PRO A 99 -14.28 2.28 11.94
C PRO A 99 -15.17 1.75 13.09
N GLU A 100 -14.59 1.55 14.27
CA GLU A 100 -15.40 1.25 15.45
C GLU A 100 -16.40 2.40 15.69
N PRO A 101 -17.70 2.11 15.85
CA PRO A 101 -18.64 3.13 16.29
C PRO A 101 -18.22 3.57 17.70
N GLY A 102 -17.95 4.87 17.85
CA GLY A 102 -17.57 5.49 19.12
C GLY A 102 -18.69 5.55 20.13
#